data_AF-A0A7C6YZI1-F1
#
_entry.id   AF-A0A7C6YZI1-F1
#
_cell.length_a   1.000
_cell.length_b   1.000
_cell.length_c   1.000
_cell.angle_alpha   90.00
_cell.angle_beta   90.00
_cell.angle_gamma   90.00
#
_symmetry.space_group_name_H-M   'P 1'
#
loop_
_entity.id
_entity.type
_entity.pdbx_description
1 polymer ?
#
loop_
_entity_poly.entity_id
_entity_poly.type
_entity_poly.pdbx_seq_one_letter_code
_entity_poly.pdbx_strand_id
1 'polypeptide(L)' 'SIVVYEGKLASLKRFKDDVREVSQGYECGILIEKFNDIKEGDIIEAYTMEEV' A
#
# COMPACT_ATOMS: atom_id res chain seq x y z
N SER A 1 -13.79 10.88 -7.27
CA SER A 1 -13.01 10.17 -6.26
C SER A 1 -12.30 11.20 -5.41
N ILE A 2 -12.50 11.19 -4.08
CA ILE A 2 -11.85 12.13 -3.16
C ILE A 2 -10.62 11.42 -2.61
N VAL A 3 -9.43 11.91 -2.95
CA VAL A 3 -8.16 11.37 -2.41
C VAL A 3 -8.00 11.92 -0.99
N VAL A 4 -8.00 11.02 -0.01
CA VAL A 4 -7.81 11.39 1.41
C VAL A 4 -6.33 11.61 1.71
N TYR A 5 -5.48 10.75 1.16
CA TYR A 5 -4.04 10.79 1.36
C TYR A 5 -3.31 10.25 0.14
N GLU A 6 -2.24 10.92 -0.27
CA GLU A 6 -1.31 10.46 -1.29
C GLU A 6 0.08 10.39 -0.67
N GLY A 7 0.76 9.27 -0.87
CA GLY A 7 2.09 9.07 -0.31
C GLY A 7 2.77 7.85 -0.93
N LYS A 8 4.00 7.63 -0.50
CA LYS A 8 4.80 6.48 -0.95
C LYS A 8 4.56 5.28 -0.05
N LEU A 9 4.68 4.10 -0.65
CA LEU A 9 4.72 2.83 0.08
C LEU A 9 5.96 2.81 0.98
N ALA A 10 5.77 2.76 2.30
CA ALA A 10 6.85 2.67 3.27
C ALA A 10 7.37 1.24 3.41
N SER A 11 6.47 0.25 3.50
CA SER A 11 6.84 -1.15 3.67
C SER A 11 5.70 -2.06 3.22
N LEU A 12 6.08 -3.21 2.67
CA LEU A 12 5.20 -4.32 2.38
C LEU A 12 5.69 -5.54 3.17
N LYS A 13 4.83 -6.04 4.07
CA LYS A 13 5.13 -7.21 4.89
C LYS A 13 4.12 -8.29 4.62
N ARG A 14 4.58 -9.53 4.50
CA ARG A 14 3.73 -10.71 4.51
C ARG A 14 3.93 -11.42 5.84
N PHE A 15 2.91 -11.37 6.70
CA PHE A 15 3.01 -11.83 8.09
C PHE A 15 4.14 -11.13 8.86
N LYS A 16 5.31 -11.77 8.96
CA LYS A 16 6.49 -11.24 9.67
C LYS A 16 7.67 -10.94 8.74
N ASP A 17 7.54 -11.29 7.46
CA ASP A 17 8.62 -11.18 6.48
C ASP A 17 8.42 -9.93 5.62
N ASP A 18 9.48 -9.14 5.47
CA ASP A 18 9.53 -8.03 4.52
C ASP A 18 9.63 -8.59 3.11
N VAL A 19 8.67 -8.21 2.25
CA VAL A 19 8.59 -8.71 0.88
C VAL A 19 8.58 -7.55 -0.10
N ARG A 20 9.11 -7.78 -1.30
CA ARG A 20 9.11 -6.77 -2.37
C ARG A 20 7.81 -6.75 -3.15
N GLU A 21 7.14 -7.89 -3.23
CA GLU A 21 5.94 -8.09 -4.01
C GLU A 21 5.02 -9.10 -3.31
N VAL A 22 3.73 -8.94 -3.52
CA VAL A 22 2.69 -9.86 -3.05
C VAL A 22 1.83 -10.22 -4.25
N SER A 23 1.62 -11.52 -4.44
CA SER A 23 0.72 -12.00 -5.48
C SER A 23 -0.73 -11.65 -5.15
N GLN A 24 -1.53 -11.43 -6.18
CA GLN A 24 -2.96 -11.15 -6.04
C GLN A 24 -3.67 -12.26 -5.24
N GLY A 25 -4.57 -11.87 -4.33
CA GLY A 25 -5.35 -12.78 -3.51
C GLY A 25 -4.67 -13.26 -2.22
N TYR A 26 -3.44 -12.81 -1.95
CA TYR A 26 -2.79 -13.05 -0.67
C TYR A 26 -2.92 -11.84 0.27
N GLU A 27 -3.08 -12.15 1.56
CA GLU A 27 -3.07 -11.13 2.60
C GLU A 27 -1.66 -10.54 2.76
N CYS A 28 -1.60 -9.21 2.84
CA CYS A 28 -0.38 -8.47 3.08
C CYS A 28 -0.63 -7.26 3.97
N GLY A 29 0.39 -6.88 4.73
CA GLY A 29 0.43 -5.64 5.49
C GLY A 29 1.11 -4.56 4.65
N ILE A 30 0.39 -3.46 4.44
CA ILE A 30 0.88 -2.29 3.71
C ILE A 30 1.07 -1.18 4.74
N LEU A 31 2.24 -0.55 4.72
CA LEU A 31 2.51 0.66 5.48
C LEU A 31 2.74 1.81 4.49
N ILE A 32 2.04 2.91 4.68
CA ILE A 32 2.21 4.12 3.86
C ILE A 32 3.05 5.12 4.66
N GLU A 33 4.01 5.78 4.01
CA GLU A 33 4.86 6.75 4.69
C GLU A 33 4.00 7.85 5.32
N LYS A 34 4.17 8.09 6.63
CA LYS A 34 3.44 9.11 7.40
C LYS A 34 1.90 8.94 7.42
N PHE A 35 1.39 7.75 7.13
CA PHE A 35 -0.04 7.47 7.21
C PHE A 35 -0.32 6.14 7.92
N ASN A 36 -1.06 6.22 9.03
CA ASN A 36 -1.39 5.07 9.88
C ASN A 36 -2.91 4.91 10.14
N ASP A 37 -3.76 5.80 9.62
CA ASP A 37 -5.21 5.77 9.87
C ASP A 37 -5.95 5.06 8.72
N ILE A 38 -5.45 3.90 8.28
CA ILE A 38 -6.14 3.04 7.30
C ILE A 38 -7.24 2.28 8.03
N LYS A 39 -8.48 2.36 7.54
CA LYS A 39 -9.64 1.67 8.11
C LYS A 39 -10.22 0.67 7.12
N GLU A 40 -10.95 -0.30 7.67
CA GLU A 40 -11.69 -1.27 6.86
C GLU A 40 -12.70 -0.53 5.97
N GLY A 41 -12.64 -0.79 4.66
CA GLY A 41 -13.46 -0.13 3.65
C GLY A 41 -12.73 0.95 2.85
N ASP A 42 -11.51 1.32 3.23
CA ASP A 42 -10.67 2.21 2.40
C ASP A 42 -10.19 1.50 1.13
N ILE A 43 -10.14 2.25 0.03
CA ILE A 43 -9.65 1.78 -1.27
C ILE A 43 -8.27 2.39 -1.49
N ILE A 44 -7.25 1.54 -1.59
CA ILE A 44 -5.87 1.93 -1.87
C ILE A 44 -5.60 1.72 -3.36
N GLU A 45 -5.20 2.77 -4.05
CA GLU A 45 -4.85 2.73 -5.47
C GLU A 45 -3.34 2.98 -5.61
N ALA A 46 -2.59 1.93 -5.99
CA ALA A 46 -1.15 2.03 -6.22
C ALA A 46 -0.88 2.21 -7.72
N TYR A 47 -0.07 3.21 -8.06
CA TYR A 47 0.39 3.45 -9.43
C TYR A 47 1.91 3.56 -9.47
N THR A 48 2.50 3.20 -10.61
CA THR A 48 3.91 3.43 -10.91
C THR A 48 4.00 4.59 -11.89
N MET A 49 4.88 5.55 -11.65
CA MET A 49 5.20 6.57 -12.65
C MET A 49 6.09 5.93 -13.73
N GLU A 50 5.55 5.73 -14.93
CA GLU A 50 6.36 5.48 -16.12
C GLU A 50 6.69 6.84 -16.77
N GLU A 51 7.98 7.16 -16.89
CA GLU A 51 8.45 8.22 -17.77
C GLU A 51 8.49 7.68 -19.21
N VAL A 52 7.80 8.36 -20.13
CA VAL A 52 7.81 8.11 -21.58
C VAL A 52 8.91 8.91 -22.28
#